data_AF-A0A7C4IB73-F1
#
_entry.id   AF-A0A7C4IB73-F1
#
_cell.length_a   1.000
_cell.length_b   1.000
_cell.length_c   1.000
_cell.angle_alpha   90.00
_cell.angle_beta   90.00
_cell.angle_gamma   90.00
#
_symmetry.space_group_name_H-M   'P 1'
#
loop_
_entity.id
_entity.type
_entity.pdbx_description
1 polymer ?
#
loop_
_entity_poly.entity_id
_entity_poly.type
_entity_poly.pdbx_seq_one_letter_code
_entity_poly.pdbx_strand_id
1 'polypeptide(L)'
;MAVIQQSRSSLGVQLSRRATFFRRLYSLLAVAADAAAIVLLSVATGALYHQLVYDGPGVLLDYIQIGVLVAWLYILPKILRREYEVTHYINFKDYPTHSIHIWNLAFACLVALGFLTKTGQAYSRGWIVMFYGSGMAMIVVVHALMARSIKAGYRNGMVATRRLFLVGPVSNVREFMRKYRPEDAGLEVVGTAFLPEAQNSTDIPQGLHSSLQDAVAYARLQRPDDVFIIMPWSHQQVINHCIEAFMTVPASIHLGPEQILDRFDHVTIEKVGSVASLHLLRPPLSLTATLSKRTFDIAVASI
;
A
#
# COMPACT_ATOMS: atom_id res chain seq x y z
N MET A 1 20.25 -25.03 29.29
CA MET A 1 20.44 -23.99 28.25
C MET A 1 19.49 -24.13 27.04
N ALA A 2 19.12 -25.33 26.59
CA ALA A 2 18.22 -25.52 25.43
C ALA A 2 16.76 -25.05 25.64
N VAL A 3 16.21 -25.13 26.86
CA VAL A 3 14.80 -24.78 27.16
C VAL A 3 14.52 -23.27 27.05
N ILE A 4 15.50 -22.42 27.34
CA ILE A 4 15.37 -20.95 27.24
C ILE A 4 15.40 -20.49 25.76
N GLN A 5 16.07 -21.26 24.88
CA GLN A 5 16.16 -20.97 23.45
C GLN A 5 14.87 -21.38 22.71
N GLN A 6 14.20 -22.43 23.17
CA GLN A 6 12.92 -22.92 22.63
C GLN A 6 11.71 -22.04 23.03
N SER A 7 11.78 -21.40 24.20
CA SER A 7 10.78 -20.39 24.65
C SER A 7 10.93 -19.04 23.91
N ARG A 8 12.16 -18.67 23.52
CA ARG A 8 12.44 -17.42 22.78
C ARG A 8 12.02 -17.48 21.30
N SER A 9 12.06 -18.66 20.67
CA SER A 9 11.56 -18.84 19.30
C SER A 9 10.02 -18.81 19.24
N SER A 10 9.32 -19.36 20.24
CA SER A 10 7.85 -19.37 20.26
C SER A 10 7.24 -17.98 20.45
N LEU A 11 7.86 -17.10 21.24
CA LEU A 11 7.43 -15.71 21.45
C LEU A 11 7.64 -14.80 20.22
N GLY A 12 8.76 -14.94 19.52
CA GLY A 12 9.00 -14.22 18.26
C GLY A 12 8.07 -14.69 17.13
N VAL A 13 7.81 -16.00 17.07
CA VAL A 13 6.80 -16.59 16.17
C VAL A 13 5.38 -16.11 16.55
N GLN A 14 5.05 -15.95 17.82
CA GLN A 14 3.71 -15.48 18.25
C GLN A 14 3.45 -14.01 17.88
N LEU A 15 4.45 -13.13 17.99
CA LEU A 15 4.31 -11.70 17.65
C LEU A 15 4.20 -11.50 16.13
N SER A 16 5.07 -12.13 15.35
CA SER A 16 4.99 -12.15 13.87
C SER A 16 3.69 -12.78 13.37
N ARG A 17 3.19 -13.84 14.04
CA ARG A 17 1.91 -14.48 13.72
C ARG A 17 0.71 -13.60 14.05
N ARG A 18 0.75 -12.79 15.10
CA ARG A 18 -0.30 -11.80 15.42
C ARG A 18 -0.33 -10.69 14.37
N ALA A 19 0.82 -10.10 14.01
CA ALA A 19 0.87 -9.06 12.99
C ALA A 19 0.39 -9.54 11.61
N THR A 20 0.80 -10.75 11.19
CA THR A 20 0.31 -11.37 9.95
C THR A 20 -1.16 -11.73 10.02
N PHE A 21 -1.67 -12.18 11.17
CA PHE A 21 -3.09 -12.46 11.37
C PHE A 21 -3.94 -11.19 11.25
N PHE A 22 -3.55 -10.09 11.91
CA PHE A 22 -4.25 -8.81 11.79
C PHE A 22 -4.20 -8.25 10.37
N ARG A 23 -3.07 -8.36 9.67
CA ARG A 23 -2.95 -7.97 8.26
C ARG A 23 -3.90 -8.75 7.35
N ARG A 24 -4.00 -10.06 7.55
CA ARG A 24 -4.93 -10.92 6.81
C ARG A 24 -6.38 -10.60 7.14
N LEU A 25 -6.71 -10.44 8.43
CA LEU A 25 -8.06 -10.08 8.86
C LEU A 25 -8.49 -8.74 8.27
N TYR A 26 -7.60 -7.75 8.29
CA TYR A 26 -7.86 -6.46 7.67
C TYR A 26 -8.08 -6.57 6.16
N SER A 27 -7.22 -7.32 5.45
CA SER A 27 -7.40 -7.53 4.00
C SER A 27 -8.72 -8.23 3.66
N LEU A 28 -9.15 -9.18 4.50
CA LEU A 28 -10.44 -9.85 4.33
C LEU A 28 -11.61 -8.90 4.57
N LEU A 29 -11.53 -8.06 5.61
CA LEU A 29 -12.55 -7.06 5.90
C LEU A 29 -12.65 -6.02 4.79
N ALA A 30 -11.51 -5.59 4.23
CA ALA A 30 -11.47 -4.65 3.11
C ALA A 30 -12.14 -5.23 1.85
N VAL A 31 -11.83 -6.50 1.52
CA VAL A 31 -12.46 -7.22 0.40
C VAL A 31 -13.97 -7.36 0.62
N ALA A 32 -14.39 -7.74 1.84
CA ALA A 32 -15.80 -7.88 2.19
C ALA A 32 -16.54 -6.54 2.14
N ALA A 33 -15.91 -5.44 2.58
CA ALA A 33 -16.48 -4.10 2.53
C ALA A 33 -16.69 -3.64 1.07
N ASP A 34 -15.70 -3.81 0.20
CA ASP A 34 -15.82 -3.47 -1.23
C ASP A 34 -16.93 -4.31 -1.89
N ALA A 35 -16.97 -5.63 -1.62
CA ALA A 35 -17.99 -6.52 -2.18
C ALA A 35 -19.40 -6.13 -1.71
N ALA A 36 -19.58 -5.93 -0.41
CA ALA A 36 -20.86 -5.54 0.17
C ALA A 36 -21.32 -4.19 -0.38
N ALA A 37 -20.42 -3.22 -0.46
CA ALA A 37 -20.74 -1.89 -0.97
C ALA A 37 -21.21 -1.97 -2.44
N ILE A 38 -20.52 -2.73 -3.30
CA ILE A 38 -20.89 -2.85 -4.73
C ILE A 38 -22.26 -3.53 -4.87
N VAL A 39 -22.50 -4.63 -4.14
CA VAL A 39 -23.77 -5.36 -4.21
C VAL A 39 -24.91 -4.52 -3.67
N LEU A 40 -24.73 -3.87 -2.51
CA LEU A 40 -25.75 -3.00 -1.92
C LEU A 40 -26.07 -1.82 -2.85
N LEU A 41 -25.06 -1.24 -3.49
CA LEU A 41 -25.28 -0.14 -4.44
C LEU A 41 -26.01 -0.61 -5.70
N SER A 42 -25.69 -1.79 -6.22
CA SER A 42 -26.40 -2.41 -7.35
C SER A 42 -27.88 -2.57 -7.04
N VAL A 43 -28.21 -3.13 -5.86
CA VAL A 43 -29.59 -3.33 -5.40
C VAL A 43 -30.29 -2.00 -5.15
N ALA A 44 -29.64 -1.07 -4.47
CA ALA A 44 -30.22 0.23 -4.14
C ALA A 44 -30.54 1.05 -5.40
N THR A 45 -29.59 1.13 -6.34
CA THR A 45 -29.81 1.82 -7.62
C THR A 45 -30.84 1.11 -8.50
N GLY A 46 -30.88 -0.23 -8.46
CA GLY A 46 -31.85 -1.05 -9.20
C GLY A 46 -33.27 -0.84 -8.70
N ALA A 47 -33.47 -0.97 -7.39
CA ALA A 47 -34.76 -0.73 -6.75
C ALA A 47 -35.22 0.72 -6.93
N LEU A 48 -34.33 1.71 -6.74
CA LEU A 48 -34.65 3.12 -6.92
C LEU A 48 -35.04 3.44 -8.37
N TYR A 49 -34.29 2.94 -9.35
CA TYR A 49 -34.60 3.15 -10.76
C TYR A 49 -35.92 2.49 -11.15
N HIS A 50 -36.15 1.24 -10.74
CA HIS A 50 -37.38 0.52 -11.08
C HIS A 50 -38.60 1.16 -10.44
N GLN A 51 -38.46 1.66 -9.21
CA GLN A 51 -39.51 2.38 -8.52
C GLN A 51 -39.87 3.69 -9.22
N LEU A 52 -38.88 4.44 -9.72
CA LEU A 52 -39.11 5.73 -10.39
C LEU A 52 -39.68 5.60 -11.81
N VAL A 53 -39.40 4.49 -12.50
CA VAL A 53 -39.75 4.34 -13.93
C VAL A 53 -40.92 3.37 -14.16
N TYR A 54 -41.05 2.36 -13.31
CA TYR A 54 -42.00 1.25 -13.51
C TYR A 54 -42.92 1.01 -12.28
N ASP A 55 -42.91 1.90 -11.28
CA ASP A 55 -43.76 1.86 -10.09
C ASP A 55 -43.72 0.52 -9.31
N GLY A 56 -42.54 -0.10 -9.20
CA GLY A 56 -42.34 -1.33 -8.44
C GLY A 56 -40.87 -1.56 -8.04
N PRO A 57 -40.56 -2.50 -7.13
CA PRO A 57 -39.19 -2.75 -6.68
C PRO A 57 -38.31 -3.52 -7.68
N GLY A 58 -38.89 -3.98 -8.80
CA GLY A 58 -38.21 -4.88 -9.72
C GLY A 58 -37.87 -6.25 -9.10
N VAL A 59 -37.17 -7.09 -9.86
CA VAL A 59 -36.69 -8.39 -9.37
C VAL A 59 -35.35 -8.17 -8.68
N LEU A 60 -35.34 -8.13 -7.35
CA LEU A 60 -34.12 -7.89 -6.56
C LEU A 60 -32.99 -8.88 -6.85
N LEU A 61 -33.35 -10.13 -7.20
CA LEU A 61 -32.39 -11.17 -7.52
C LEU A 61 -31.49 -10.80 -8.70
N ASP A 62 -32.05 -10.14 -9.71
CA ASP A 62 -31.34 -9.70 -10.92
C ASP A 62 -30.27 -8.65 -10.58
N TYR A 63 -30.61 -7.71 -9.69
CA TYR A 63 -29.69 -6.69 -9.21
C TYR A 63 -28.58 -7.27 -8.35
N ILE A 64 -28.87 -8.30 -7.55
CA ILE A 64 -27.86 -9.02 -6.76
C ILE A 64 -26.91 -9.77 -7.69
N GLN A 65 -27.41 -10.49 -8.70
CA GLN A 65 -26.58 -11.26 -9.64
C GLN A 65 -25.58 -10.37 -10.37
N ILE A 66 -26.04 -9.24 -10.90
CA ILE A 66 -25.16 -8.25 -11.55
C ILE A 66 -24.21 -7.62 -10.54
N GLY A 67 -24.67 -7.28 -9.34
CA GLY A 67 -23.84 -6.71 -8.28
C GLY A 67 -22.69 -7.65 -7.90
N VAL A 68 -22.97 -8.95 -7.75
CA VAL A 68 -21.98 -9.99 -7.46
C VAL A 68 -21.00 -10.16 -8.61
N LEU A 69 -21.47 -10.16 -9.86
CA LEU A 69 -20.61 -10.23 -11.05
C LEU A 69 -19.65 -9.04 -11.12
N VAL A 70 -20.14 -7.82 -10.93
CA VAL A 70 -19.31 -6.60 -10.93
C VAL A 70 -18.35 -6.61 -9.74
N ALA A 71 -18.79 -7.02 -8.56
CA ALA A 71 -17.91 -7.17 -7.39
C ALA A 71 -16.77 -8.15 -7.69
N TRP A 72 -17.05 -9.28 -8.33
CA TRP A 72 -16.03 -10.23 -8.77
C TRP A 72 -15.03 -9.63 -9.76
N LEU A 73 -15.53 -8.97 -10.81
CA LEU A 73 -14.70 -8.33 -11.84
C LEU A 73 -13.84 -7.19 -11.28
N TYR A 74 -14.33 -6.49 -10.26
CA TYR A 74 -13.60 -5.41 -9.59
C TYR A 74 -12.57 -5.92 -8.57
N ILE A 75 -12.93 -6.92 -7.76
CA ILE A 75 -12.10 -7.41 -6.65
C ILE A 75 -10.99 -8.32 -7.13
N LEU A 76 -11.24 -9.17 -8.13
CA LEU A 76 -10.28 -10.18 -8.58
C LEU A 76 -8.93 -9.56 -9.03
N PRO A 77 -8.88 -8.51 -9.88
CA PRO A 77 -7.63 -7.84 -10.22
C PRO A 77 -6.90 -7.26 -9.02
N LYS A 78 -7.63 -6.71 -8.03
CA LYS A 78 -7.07 -6.14 -6.80
C LYS A 78 -6.43 -7.21 -5.91
N ILE A 79 -7.05 -8.40 -5.83
CA ILE A 79 -6.46 -9.55 -5.12
C ILE A 79 -5.18 -10.01 -5.82
N LEU A 80 -5.21 -10.16 -7.14
CA LEU A 80 -4.05 -10.62 -7.94
C LEU A 80 -2.86 -9.66 -7.83
N ARG A 81 -3.12 -8.36 -7.71
CA ARG A 81 -2.11 -7.31 -7.53
C ARG A 81 -1.71 -7.04 -6.08
N ARG A 82 -2.29 -7.77 -5.12
CA ARG A 82 -2.07 -7.59 -3.67
C ARG A 82 -2.36 -6.16 -3.17
N GLU A 83 -3.31 -5.47 -3.81
CA GLU A 83 -3.65 -4.07 -3.47
C GLU A 83 -4.39 -3.91 -2.14
N TYR A 84 -4.85 -5.02 -1.55
CA TYR A 84 -5.43 -5.04 -0.20
C TYR A 84 -4.38 -5.13 0.92
N GLU A 85 -3.08 -5.04 0.60
CA GLU A 85 -2.04 -4.91 1.62
C GLU A 85 -2.10 -3.52 2.28
N VAL A 86 -2.09 -3.49 3.62
CA VAL A 86 -2.19 -2.27 4.45
C VAL A 86 -1.21 -1.18 4.02
N THR A 87 -0.01 -1.57 3.58
CA THR A 87 1.05 -0.67 3.11
C THR A 87 0.62 0.18 1.92
N HIS A 88 -0.33 -0.28 1.11
CA HIS A 88 -0.77 0.40 -0.09
C HIS A 88 -1.83 1.49 0.19
N TYR A 89 -2.59 1.37 1.27
CA TYR A 89 -3.57 2.40 1.69
C TYR A 89 -2.90 3.68 2.23
N ILE A 90 -1.60 3.63 2.54
CA ILE A 90 -0.84 4.76 3.09
C ILE A 90 -0.31 5.68 1.97
N ASN A 91 -0.14 5.16 0.74
CA ASN A 91 0.28 5.95 -0.41
C ASN A 91 -0.93 6.56 -1.13
N PHE A 92 -1.32 7.74 -0.66
CA PHE A 92 -2.55 8.45 -1.08
C PHE A 92 -2.54 8.96 -2.53
N LYS A 93 -1.37 9.04 -3.19
CA LYS A 93 -1.20 9.87 -4.40
C LYS A 93 -1.64 9.18 -5.70
N ASP A 94 -1.45 7.87 -5.83
CA ASP A 94 -1.67 7.14 -7.10
C ASP A 94 -2.78 6.07 -7.05
N TYR A 95 -3.38 5.85 -5.88
CA TYR A 95 -4.41 4.83 -5.70
C TYR A 95 -5.77 5.12 -6.35
N PRO A 96 -6.33 6.35 -6.30
CA PRO A 96 -7.69 6.57 -6.80
C PRO A 96 -7.78 6.40 -8.32
N THR A 97 -6.74 6.79 -9.06
CA THR A 97 -6.67 6.61 -10.52
C THR A 97 -6.68 5.13 -10.90
N HIS A 98 -5.92 4.29 -10.18
CA HIS A 98 -5.90 2.85 -10.40
C HIS A 98 -7.26 2.19 -10.14
N SER A 99 -7.92 2.56 -9.03
CA SER A 99 -9.24 2.05 -8.69
C SER A 99 -10.31 2.43 -9.73
N ILE A 100 -10.22 3.62 -10.30
CA ILE A 100 -11.10 4.07 -11.40
C ILE A 100 -10.84 3.25 -12.67
N HIS A 101 -9.59 2.93 -13.00
CA HIS A 101 -9.27 2.08 -14.15
C HIS A 101 -9.84 0.67 -14.00
N ILE A 102 -9.73 0.05 -12.82
CA ILE A 102 -10.31 -1.27 -12.56
C ILE A 102 -11.85 -1.21 -12.66
N TRP A 103 -12.48 -0.15 -12.14
CA TRP A 103 -13.93 0.04 -12.25
C TRP A 103 -14.38 0.11 -13.72
N ASN A 104 -13.69 0.92 -14.53
CA ASN A 104 -13.98 1.02 -15.96
C ASN A 104 -13.79 -0.32 -16.69
N LEU A 105 -12.74 -1.07 -16.35
CA LEU A 105 -12.52 -2.40 -16.92
C LEU A 105 -13.63 -3.39 -16.51
N ALA A 106 -14.05 -3.38 -15.24
CA ALA A 106 -15.12 -4.23 -14.75
C ALA A 106 -16.45 -3.94 -15.48
N PHE A 107 -16.78 -2.66 -15.72
CA PHE A 107 -17.97 -2.29 -16.51
C PHE A 107 -17.85 -2.62 -17.99
N ALA A 108 -16.66 -2.44 -18.59
CA ALA A 108 -16.43 -2.87 -19.97
C ALA A 108 -16.65 -4.38 -20.11
N CYS A 109 -16.15 -5.17 -19.16
CA CYS A 109 -16.39 -6.62 -19.10
C CYS A 109 -17.88 -6.94 -18.90
N LEU A 110 -18.58 -6.22 -18.02
CA LEU A 110 -20.02 -6.40 -17.82
C LEU A 110 -20.81 -6.18 -19.12
N VAL A 111 -20.53 -5.09 -19.84
CA VAL A 111 -21.18 -4.78 -21.12
C VAL A 111 -20.86 -5.84 -22.17
N ALA A 112 -19.59 -6.27 -22.27
CA ALA A 112 -19.19 -7.33 -23.19
C ALA A 112 -19.90 -8.65 -22.88
N LEU A 113 -19.97 -9.06 -21.61
CA LEU A 113 -20.69 -10.26 -21.19
C LEU A 113 -22.19 -10.15 -21.46
N GLY A 114 -22.80 -8.99 -21.19
CA GLY A 114 -24.22 -8.74 -21.49
C GLY A 114 -24.54 -8.84 -22.99
N PHE A 115 -23.60 -8.41 -23.85
CA PHE A 115 -23.70 -8.57 -25.30
C PHE A 115 -23.52 -10.03 -25.73
N LEU A 116 -22.47 -10.72 -25.28
CA LEU A 116 -22.18 -12.12 -25.63
C LEU A 116 -23.30 -13.07 -25.21
N THR A 117 -23.86 -12.85 -24.01
CA THR A 117 -24.97 -13.66 -23.48
C THR A 117 -26.34 -13.25 -24.04
N LYS A 118 -26.40 -12.20 -24.87
CA LYS A 118 -27.64 -11.58 -25.38
C LYS A 118 -28.62 -11.15 -24.29
N THR A 119 -28.14 -10.89 -23.07
CA THR A 119 -28.96 -10.46 -21.93
C THR A 119 -29.16 -8.95 -21.85
N GLY A 120 -28.55 -8.17 -22.75
CA GLY A 120 -28.64 -6.71 -22.76
C GLY A 120 -30.06 -6.11 -22.94
N GLN A 121 -31.07 -6.91 -23.33
CA GLN A 121 -32.47 -6.48 -23.35
C GLN A 121 -33.23 -6.80 -22.05
N ALA A 122 -32.73 -7.73 -21.23
CA ALA A 122 -33.34 -8.09 -19.95
C ALA A 122 -33.11 -7.02 -18.88
N TYR A 123 -32.05 -6.20 -19.04
CA TYR A 123 -31.67 -5.19 -18.06
C TYR A 123 -31.87 -3.77 -18.59
N SER A 124 -32.33 -2.88 -17.72
CA SER A 124 -32.51 -1.47 -18.09
C SER A 124 -31.16 -0.78 -18.25
N ARG A 125 -30.95 -0.15 -19.41
CA ARG A 125 -29.75 0.64 -19.71
C ARG A 125 -29.60 1.84 -18.78
N GLY A 126 -30.73 2.47 -18.42
CA GLY A 126 -30.74 3.61 -17.51
C GLY A 126 -30.24 3.24 -16.11
N TRP A 127 -30.66 2.08 -15.59
CA TRP A 127 -30.14 1.55 -14.34
C TRP A 127 -28.63 1.27 -14.41
N ILE A 128 -28.14 0.64 -15.49
CA ILE A 128 -26.70 0.35 -15.66
C ILE A 128 -25.87 1.65 -15.63
N VAL A 129 -26.34 2.72 -16.30
CA VAL A 129 -25.66 4.03 -16.29
C VAL A 129 -25.67 4.65 -14.89
N MET A 130 -26.81 4.59 -14.19
CA MET A 130 -26.93 5.08 -12.81
C MET A 130 -26.01 4.31 -11.85
N PHE A 131 -25.94 2.99 -12.00
CA PHE A 131 -25.06 2.13 -11.21
C PHE A 131 -23.58 2.42 -11.48
N TYR A 132 -23.20 2.59 -12.76
CA TYR A 132 -21.84 2.99 -13.14
C TYR A 132 -21.41 4.32 -12.50
N GLY A 133 -22.24 5.36 -12.64
CA GLY A 133 -21.91 6.71 -12.15
C GLY A 133 -21.86 6.79 -10.62
N SER A 134 -22.87 6.23 -9.95
CA SER A 134 -22.91 6.19 -8.48
C SER A 134 -21.80 5.31 -7.90
N GLY A 135 -21.45 4.21 -8.55
CA GLY A 135 -20.39 3.32 -8.10
C GLY A 135 -19.00 3.93 -8.18
N MET A 136 -18.74 4.77 -9.20
CA MET A 136 -17.47 5.50 -9.27
C MET A 136 -17.29 6.45 -8.09
N ALA A 137 -18.34 7.18 -7.70
CA ALA A 137 -18.32 8.02 -6.50
C ALA A 137 -18.17 7.20 -5.22
N MET A 138 -18.89 6.07 -5.12
CA MET A 138 -18.85 5.18 -3.97
C MET A 138 -17.45 4.62 -3.72
N ILE A 139 -16.73 4.20 -4.76
CA ILE A 139 -15.36 3.66 -4.61
C ILE A 139 -14.43 4.68 -3.95
N VAL A 140 -14.52 5.95 -4.37
CA VAL A 140 -13.73 7.04 -3.79
C VAL A 140 -14.07 7.22 -2.30
N VAL A 141 -15.37 7.18 -1.96
CA VAL A 141 -15.86 7.32 -0.58
C VAL A 141 -15.41 6.15 0.29
N VAL A 142 -15.61 4.90 -0.15
CA VAL A 142 -15.21 3.69 0.58
C VAL A 142 -13.70 3.68 0.82
N HIS A 143 -12.90 4.02 -0.20
CA HIS A 143 -11.46 4.11 -0.03
C HIS A 143 -11.06 5.19 0.99
N ALA A 144 -11.65 6.38 0.91
CA ALA A 144 -11.37 7.47 1.85
C ALA A 144 -11.77 7.11 3.29
N LEU A 145 -12.89 6.40 3.48
CA LEU A 145 -13.31 5.89 4.79
C LEU A 145 -12.35 4.83 5.32
N MET A 146 -11.88 3.92 4.46
CA MET A 146 -10.95 2.87 4.83
C MET A 146 -9.56 3.43 5.19
N ALA A 147 -9.05 4.39 4.43
CA ALA A 147 -7.82 5.09 4.78
C ALA A 147 -7.94 5.86 6.11
N ARG A 148 -9.09 6.52 6.35
CA ARG A 148 -9.36 7.19 7.63
C ARG A 148 -9.48 6.22 8.79
N SER A 149 -10.11 5.05 8.61
CA SER A 149 -10.27 4.07 9.69
C SER A 149 -8.92 3.46 10.08
N ILE A 150 -8.04 3.18 9.12
CA ILE A 150 -6.65 2.78 9.38
C ILE A 150 -5.93 3.86 10.19
N LYS A 151 -5.96 5.11 9.72
CA LYS A 151 -5.26 6.22 10.36
C LYS A 151 -5.79 6.48 11.78
N ALA A 152 -7.10 6.43 11.98
CA ALA A 152 -7.72 6.55 13.30
C ALA A 152 -7.37 5.36 14.21
N GLY A 153 -7.34 4.14 13.64
CA GLY A 153 -6.96 2.92 14.35
C GLY A 153 -5.51 2.96 14.86
N TYR A 154 -4.59 3.54 14.09
CA TYR A 154 -3.22 3.79 14.54
C TYR A 154 -3.16 4.83 15.66
N ARG A 155 -3.86 5.97 15.50
CA ARG A 155 -3.90 7.03 16.53
C ARG A 155 -4.46 6.57 17.86
N ASN A 156 -5.43 5.64 17.83
CA ASN A 156 -6.10 5.13 19.03
C ASN A 156 -5.43 3.84 19.58
N GLY A 157 -4.31 3.37 19.01
CA GLY A 157 -3.62 2.15 19.44
C GLY A 157 -4.39 0.84 19.20
N MET A 158 -5.45 0.87 18.39
CA MET A 158 -6.31 -0.29 18.10
C MET A 158 -5.75 -1.18 16.97
N VAL A 159 -4.91 -0.62 16.10
CA VAL A 159 -4.27 -1.33 15.00
C VAL A 159 -2.79 -1.48 15.32
N ALA A 160 -2.25 -2.69 15.14
CA ALA A 160 -0.84 -2.99 15.42
C ALA A 160 0.09 -2.07 14.61
N THR A 161 0.78 -1.18 15.30
CA THR A 161 1.87 -0.35 14.79
C THR A 161 3.11 -1.19 14.59
N ARG A 162 3.85 -0.94 13.50
CA ARG A 162 5.18 -1.55 13.31
C ARG A 162 6.18 -0.82 14.19
N ARG A 163 6.94 -1.55 15.01
CA ARG A 163 7.90 -0.98 15.95
C ARG A 163 9.18 -0.58 15.22
N LEU A 164 9.39 0.73 15.09
CA LEU A 164 10.50 1.33 14.38
C LEU A 164 11.59 1.79 15.35
N PHE A 165 12.85 1.43 15.08
CA PHE A 165 14.02 1.94 15.78
C PHE A 165 14.85 2.81 14.84
N LEU A 166 15.13 4.05 15.25
CA LEU A 166 15.86 5.02 14.41
C LEU A 166 17.33 5.08 14.83
N VAL A 167 18.23 5.14 13.85
CA VAL A 167 19.68 5.22 14.07
C VAL A 167 20.25 6.31 13.18
N GLY A 168 20.95 7.29 13.73
CA GLY A 168 21.60 8.32 12.93
C GLY A 168 21.92 9.60 13.71
N PRO A 169 22.50 10.61 13.04
CA PRO A 169 22.75 11.91 13.66
C PRO A 169 21.46 12.60 14.11
N VAL A 170 21.54 13.41 15.17
CA VAL A 170 20.37 14.10 15.75
C VAL A 170 19.65 14.98 14.72
N SER A 171 20.42 15.67 13.87
CA SER A 171 19.95 16.54 12.79
C SER A 171 19.08 15.77 11.80
N ASN A 172 19.61 14.68 11.24
CA ASN A 172 18.92 13.85 10.26
C ASN A 172 17.69 13.14 10.82
N VAL A 173 17.77 12.59 12.03
CA VAL A 173 16.62 11.92 12.67
C VAL A 173 15.49 12.92 12.93
N ARG A 174 15.82 14.13 13.41
CA ARG A 174 14.83 15.18 13.63
C ARG A 174 14.15 15.62 12.33
N GLU A 175 14.93 15.77 11.25
CA GLU A 175 14.38 16.10 9.94
C GLU A 175 13.46 14.99 9.44
N PHE A 176 13.87 13.73 9.54
CA PHE A 176 13.06 12.56 9.18
C PHE A 176 11.73 12.54 9.95
N MET A 177 11.78 12.72 11.27
CA MET A 177 10.58 12.76 12.11
C MET A 177 9.62 13.88 11.72
N ARG A 178 10.15 15.10 11.48
CA ARG A 178 9.34 16.26 11.10
C ARG A 178 8.71 16.08 9.71
N LYS A 179 9.46 15.51 8.77
CA LYS A 179 9.08 15.41 7.36
C LYS A 179 8.12 14.26 7.09
N TYR A 180 8.47 13.05 7.55
CA TYR A 180 7.73 11.83 7.19
C TYR A 180 6.68 11.43 8.23
N ARG A 181 6.78 11.92 9.47
CA ARG A 181 5.83 11.61 10.57
C ARG A 181 5.47 10.12 10.60
N PRO A 182 6.41 9.23 10.96
CA PRO A 182 6.21 7.78 10.91
C PRO A 182 4.90 7.30 11.60
N GLU A 183 4.48 8.02 12.63
CA GLU A 183 3.19 7.84 13.32
C GLU A 183 1.96 7.93 12.39
N ASP A 184 1.95 8.84 11.40
CA ASP A 184 0.89 8.97 10.41
C ASP A 184 0.83 7.76 9.46
N ALA A 185 1.95 7.05 9.31
CA ALA A 185 2.11 5.84 8.51
C ALA A 185 1.95 4.54 9.33
N GLY A 186 1.52 4.63 10.60
CA GLY A 186 1.35 3.45 11.47
C GLY A 186 2.65 2.82 11.95
N LEU A 187 3.75 3.59 11.93
CA LEU A 187 5.03 3.20 12.49
C LEU A 187 5.18 3.85 13.87
N GLU A 188 5.42 3.03 14.89
CA GLU A 188 5.65 3.48 16.26
C GLU A 188 7.14 3.52 16.53
N VAL A 189 7.68 4.71 16.82
CA VAL A 189 9.10 4.85 17.14
C VAL A 189 9.34 4.39 18.57
N VAL A 190 9.88 3.19 18.73
CA VAL A 190 10.14 2.56 20.05
C VAL A 190 11.47 2.99 20.66
N GLY A 191 12.35 3.58 19.86
CA GLY A 191 13.65 4.05 20.32
C GLY A 191 14.41 4.79 19.23
N THR A 192 15.36 5.61 19.67
CA THR A 192 16.29 6.32 18.79
C THR A 192 17.69 6.23 19.37
N ALA A 193 18.65 5.85 18.53
CA ALA A 193 20.07 5.89 18.84
C ALA A 193 20.73 7.00 18.04
N PHE A 194 21.26 7.99 18.75
CA PHE A 194 22.00 9.08 18.14
C PHE A 194 23.45 8.68 17.93
N LEU A 195 23.92 8.81 16.69
CA LEU A 195 25.32 8.56 16.34
C LEU A 195 26.11 9.86 16.32
N PRO A 196 27.41 9.82 16.65
CA PRO A 196 28.29 10.96 16.46
C PRO A 196 28.30 11.41 14.99
N GLU A 197 28.35 12.71 14.77
CA GLU A 197 28.31 13.29 13.43
C GLU A 197 29.70 13.21 12.78
N ALA A 198 29.75 12.74 11.54
CA ALA A 198 30.98 12.72 10.75
C ALA A 198 31.23 14.12 10.17
N GLN A 199 32.48 14.58 10.22
CA GLN A 199 32.86 15.88 9.66
C GLN A 199 32.91 15.82 8.13
N ASN A 200 33.35 14.69 7.58
CA ASN A 200 33.41 14.42 6.15
C ASN A 200 32.82 13.03 5.82
N SER A 201 32.45 12.82 4.56
CA SER A 201 31.88 11.56 4.07
C SER A 201 32.81 10.34 4.21
N THR A 202 34.12 10.58 4.28
CA THR A 202 35.16 9.55 4.43
C THR A 202 35.62 9.34 5.86
N ASP A 203 35.18 10.18 6.80
CA ASP A 203 35.64 10.11 8.18
C ASP A 203 34.76 9.18 9.00
N ILE A 204 35.41 8.33 9.80
CA ILE A 204 34.74 7.54 10.83
C ILE A 204 34.79 8.35 12.14
N PRO A 205 33.63 8.76 12.70
CA PRO A 205 33.61 9.52 13.93
C PRO A 205 34.27 8.76 15.09
N GLN A 206 35.02 9.48 15.92
CA GLN A 206 35.54 8.92 17.17
C GLN A 206 34.38 8.49 18.08
N GLY A 207 34.47 7.29 18.66
CA GLY A 207 33.41 6.73 19.51
C GLY A 207 32.21 6.16 18.74
N LEU A 208 32.27 6.05 17.40
CA LEU A 208 31.20 5.39 16.63
C LEU A 208 30.97 3.95 17.09
N HIS A 209 32.04 3.18 17.30
CA HIS A 209 31.93 1.76 17.67
C HIS A 209 31.25 1.57 19.04
N SER A 210 31.65 2.34 20.05
CA SER A 210 31.01 2.29 21.38
C SER A 210 29.54 2.73 21.29
N SER A 211 29.26 3.81 20.56
CA SER A 211 27.90 4.30 20.34
C SER A 211 27.02 3.25 19.64
N LEU A 212 27.57 2.51 18.67
CA LEU A 212 26.87 1.42 17.99
C LEU A 212 26.62 0.22 18.90
N GLN A 213 27.57 -0.14 19.76
CA GLN A 213 27.37 -1.21 20.74
C GLN A 213 26.22 -0.87 21.70
N ASP A 214 26.20 0.35 22.22
CA ASP A 214 25.13 0.85 23.09
C ASP A 214 23.79 0.89 22.35
N ALA A 215 23.80 1.35 21.09
CA ALA A 215 22.62 1.39 20.24
C ALA A 215 22.04 -0.01 19.97
N VAL A 216 22.88 -1.01 19.68
CA VAL A 216 22.47 -2.40 19.48
C VAL A 216 21.90 -2.99 20.78
N ALA A 217 22.55 -2.74 21.91
CA ALA A 217 22.05 -3.18 23.21
C ALA A 217 20.67 -2.59 23.51
N TYR A 218 20.50 -1.28 23.27
CA TYR A 218 19.23 -0.59 23.44
C TYR A 218 18.15 -1.10 22.46
N ALA A 219 18.48 -1.31 21.19
CA ALA A 219 17.56 -1.87 20.20
C ALA A 219 17.07 -3.26 20.60
N ARG A 220 17.96 -4.13 21.12
CA ARG A 220 17.57 -5.48 21.59
C ARG A 220 16.58 -5.42 22.76
N LEU A 221 16.68 -4.42 23.64
CA LEU A 221 15.70 -4.20 24.71
C LEU A 221 14.34 -3.77 24.13
N GLN A 222 14.35 -2.91 23.12
CA GLN A 222 13.13 -2.39 22.50
C GLN A 222 12.44 -3.37 21.54
N ARG A 223 13.11 -4.45 21.10
CA ARG A 223 12.56 -5.47 20.18
C ARG A 223 11.82 -4.83 18.98
N PRO A 224 12.50 -4.01 18.16
CA PRO A 224 11.87 -3.40 16.99
C PRO A 224 11.59 -4.44 15.90
N ASP A 225 10.60 -4.15 15.06
CA ASP A 225 10.33 -4.89 13.82
C ASP A 225 11.25 -4.42 12.69
N ASP A 226 11.54 -3.11 12.67
CA ASP A 226 12.38 -2.46 11.66
C ASP A 226 13.40 -1.51 12.31
N VAL A 227 14.62 -1.50 11.79
CA VAL A 227 15.69 -0.54 12.13
C VAL A 227 15.94 0.34 10.91
N PHE A 228 15.78 1.65 11.06
CA PHE A 228 16.04 2.62 10.00
C PHE A 228 17.33 3.37 10.29
N ILE A 229 18.26 3.28 9.34
CA ILE A 229 19.55 3.98 9.38
C ILE A 229 19.36 5.31 8.63
N ILE A 230 19.19 6.41 9.36
CA ILE A 230 18.90 7.75 8.85
C ILE A 230 20.20 8.56 8.77
N MET A 231 20.90 8.47 7.63
CA MET A 231 22.10 9.27 7.35
C MET A 231 22.28 9.49 5.85
N PRO A 232 23.04 10.52 5.44
CA PRO A 232 23.31 10.78 4.04
C PRO A 232 24.05 9.61 3.40
N TRP A 233 23.64 9.20 2.19
CA TRP A 233 24.20 8.01 1.53
C TRP A 233 25.67 8.18 1.13
N SER A 234 26.15 9.42 1.12
CA SER A 234 27.58 9.74 0.96
C SER A 234 28.46 9.14 2.06
N HIS A 235 27.94 8.90 3.26
CA HIS A 235 28.69 8.36 4.40
C HIS A 235 28.72 6.81 4.39
N GLN A 236 29.12 6.22 3.27
CA GLN A 236 29.05 4.77 3.03
C GLN A 236 29.77 3.94 4.11
N GLN A 237 30.91 4.42 4.60
CA GLN A 237 31.67 3.70 5.63
C GLN A 237 30.89 3.60 6.94
N VAL A 238 30.30 4.70 7.40
CA VAL A 238 29.47 4.73 8.62
C VAL A 238 28.21 3.88 8.44
N ILE A 239 27.58 3.94 7.26
CA ILE A 239 26.41 3.09 6.92
C ILE A 239 26.77 1.60 7.04
N ASN A 240 27.89 1.17 6.46
CA ASN A 240 28.32 -0.23 6.51
C ASN A 240 28.56 -0.68 7.94
N HIS A 241 29.21 0.14 8.78
CA HIS A 241 29.42 -0.18 10.20
C HIS A 241 28.09 -0.30 10.95
N CYS A 242 27.10 0.54 10.62
CA CYS A 242 25.75 0.42 11.18
C CYS A 242 25.09 -0.88 10.75
N ILE A 243 25.08 -1.19 9.45
CA ILE A 243 24.48 -2.42 8.92
C ILE A 243 25.11 -3.64 9.62
N GLU A 244 26.43 -3.71 9.68
CA GLU A 244 27.17 -4.81 10.32
C GLU A 244 26.82 -4.97 11.80
N ALA A 245 26.76 -3.87 12.56
CA ALA A 245 26.38 -3.92 13.97
C ALA A 245 24.93 -4.41 14.16
N PHE A 246 24.00 -3.89 13.36
CA PHE A 246 22.57 -4.17 13.47
C PHE A 246 22.15 -5.50 12.85
N MET A 247 22.98 -6.16 12.02
CA MET A 247 22.73 -7.54 11.54
C MET A 247 22.54 -8.54 12.68
N THR A 248 23.01 -8.21 13.89
CA THR A 248 22.86 -9.04 15.09
C THR A 248 21.53 -8.82 15.82
N VAL A 249 20.71 -7.86 15.40
CA VAL A 249 19.37 -7.58 15.94
C VAL A 249 18.34 -8.31 15.08
N PRO A 250 17.35 -9.01 15.66
CA PRO A 250 16.34 -9.75 14.90
C PRO A 250 15.26 -8.81 14.34
N ALA A 251 15.66 -7.82 13.53
CA ALA A 251 14.81 -6.82 12.92
C ALA A 251 15.19 -6.64 11.44
N SER A 252 14.24 -6.15 10.63
CA SER A 252 14.53 -5.80 9.24
C SER A 252 15.32 -4.48 9.21
N ILE A 253 16.43 -4.43 8.47
CA ILE A 253 17.28 -3.24 8.40
C ILE A 253 16.96 -2.48 7.11
N HIS A 254 16.64 -1.20 7.24
CA HIS A 254 16.33 -0.30 6.13
C HIS A 254 17.28 0.89 6.15
N LEU A 255 17.69 1.33 4.97
CA LEU A 255 18.36 2.61 4.82
C LEU A 255 17.29 3.69 4.67
N GLY A 256 17.42 4.77 5.44
CA GLY A 256 16.49 5.89 5.38
C GLY A 256 16.46 6.55 4.00
N PRO A 257 15.33 7.19 3.64
CA PRO A 257 15.22 7.90 2.37
C PRO A 257 16.21 9.07 2.31
N GLU A 258 16.85 9.25 1.16
CA GLU A 258 17.70 10.41 0.90
C GLU A 258 16.85 11.56 0.36
N GLN A 259 17.22 12.81 0.69
CA GLN A 259 16.49 14.02 0.27
C GLN A 259 16.28 14.10 -1.26
N ILE A 260 17.20 13.50 -2.04
CA ILE A 260 17.09 13.49 -3.50
C ILE A 260 15.91 12.64 -4.00
N LEU A 261 15.53 11.59 -3.25
CA LEU A 261 14.43 10.71 -3.61
C LEU A 261 13.07 11.40 -3.51
N ASP A 262 12.94 12.41 -2.65
CA ASP A 262 11.70 13.16 -2.47
C ASP A 262 11.28 13.95 -3.71
N ARG A 263 12.21 14.16 -4.66
CA ARG A 263 11.91 14.83 -5.93
C ARG A 263 11.22 13.92 -6.94
N PHE A 264 11.18 12.61 -6.67
CA PHE A 264 10.64 11.61 -7.58
C PHE A 264 9.40 10.97 -6.96
N ASP A 265 8.27 10.99 -7.68
CA ASP A 265 7.01 10.41 -7.21
C ASP A 265 7.10 8.89 -7.04
N HIS A 266 7.95 8.22 -7.83
CA HIS A 266 8.15 6.78 -7.80
C HIS A 266 9.63 6.44 -7.93
N VAL A 267 10.18 5.74 -6.94
CA VAL A 267 11.55 5.23 -6.96
C VAL A 267 11.49 3.73 -6.83
N THR A 268 11.96 3.02 -7.86
CA THR A 268 12.08 1.56 -7.83
C THR A 268 13.56 1.19 -7.84
N ILE A 269 13.98 0.31 -6.93
CA ILE A 269 15.31 -0.28 -6.98
C ILE A 269 15.24 -1.48 -7.92
N GLU A 270 15.95 -1.42 -9.04
CA GLU A 270 16.06 -2.52 -9.99
C GLU A 270 17.49 -3.05 -9.97
N LYS A 271 17.63 -4.38 -9.94
CA LYS A 271 18.94 -5.02 -10.01
C LYS A 271 19.14 -5.58 -11.43
N VAL A 272 19.94 -4.88 -12.23
CA VAL A 272 20.30 -5.31 -13.59
C VAL A 272 21.64 -6.05 -13.49
N GLY A 273 21.57 -7.38 -13.43
CA GLY A 273 22.75 -8.23 -13.24
C GLY A 273 23.39 -8.03 -11.86
N SER A 274 24.66 -7.60 -11.82
CA SER A 274 25.38 -7.26 -10.59
C SER A 274 25.21 -5.80 -10.16
N VAL A 275 24.62 -4.96 -11.01
CA VAL A 275 24.46 -3.52 -10.78
C VAL A 275 23.07 -3.26 -10.19
N ALA A 276 23.01 -2.69 -8.98
CA ALA A 276 21.78 -2.12 -8.46
C ALA A 276 21.66 -0.68 -8.98
N SER A 277 20.58 -0.38 -9.70
CA SER A 277 20.28 0.97 -10.18
C SER A 277 18.99 1.48 -9.55
N LEU A 278 18.96 2.79 -9.27
CA LEU A 278 17.74 3.48 -8.88
C LEU A 278 17.03 3.94 -10.14
N HIS A 279 15.86 3.36 -10.37
CA HIS A 279 15.03 3.68 -11.52
C HIS A 279 14.18 4.91 -11.17
N LEU A 280 14.71 6.10 -11.50
CA LEU A 280 14.13 7.40 -11.11
C LEU A 280 13.01 7.89 -12.05
N LEU A 281 12.95 7.39 -13.28
CA LEU A 281 11.99 7.77 -14.30
C LEU A 281 11.50 6.52 -15.02
N ARG A 282 10.19 6.33 -15.11
CA ARG A 282 9.62 5.29 -15.96
C ARG A 282 9.92 5.65 -17.44
N PRO A 283 10.36 4.71 -18.29
CA PRO A 283 10.49 4.99 -19.72
C PRO A 283 9.14 5.52 -20.25
N PRO A 284 9.15 6.51 -21.16
CA PRO A 284 7.99 7.37 -21.39
C PRO A 284 6.74 6.66 -21.93
N LEU A 285 6.80 5.40 -22.35
CA LEU A 285 5.62 4.61 -22.70
C LEU A 285 5.90 3.13 -22.41
N SER A 286 5.01 2.45 -21.68
CA SER A 286 4.97 0.98 -21.74
C SER A 286 4.63 0.55 -23.17
N LEU A 287 5.08 -0.62 -23.60
CA LEU A 287 4.75 -1.15 -24.95
C LEU A 287 3.25 -1.07 -25.26
N THR A 288 2.41 -1.24 -24.25
CA THR A 288 0.94 -1.08 -24.34
C THR A 288 0.49 0.35 -24.62
N ALA A 289 1.15 1.37 -24.04
CA ALA A 289 0.86 2.77 -24.28
C ALA A 289 1.36 3.23 -25.67
N THR A 290 2.47 2.65 -26.14
CA THR A 290 2.95 2.86 -27.52
C THR A 290 1.99 2.23 -28.54
N LEU A 291 1.47 1.03 -28.24
CA LEU A 291 0.48 0.38 -29.10
C LEU A 291 -0.86 1.13 -29.10
N SER A 292 -1.35 1.59 -27.96
CA SER A 292 -2.59 2.37 -27.90
C SER A 292 -2.46 3.69 -28.68
N LYS A 293 -1.33 4.39 -28.51
CA LYS A 293 -1.02 5.59 -29.30
C LYS A 293 -1.00 5.28 -30.79
N ARG A 294 -0.30 4.23 -31.20
CA ARG A 294 -0.20 3.84 -32.61
C ARG A 294 -1.57 3.49 -33.21
N THR A 295 -2.45 2.85 -32.44
CA THR A 295 -3.80 2.49 -32.89
C THR A 295 -4.67 3.74 -33.03
N PHE A 296 -4.53 4.70 -32.10
CA PHE A 296 -5.19 6.00 -32.18
C PHE A 296 -4.72 6.80 -33.40
N ASP A 297 -3.41 6.91 -33.61
CA ASP A 297 -2.82 7.64 -34.75
C ASP A 297 -3.29 7.05 -36.09
N ILE A 298 -3.39 5.72 -36.19
CA ILE A 298 -3.94 5.03 -37.38
C ILE A 298 -5.42 5.34 -37.56
N ALA A 299 -6.23 5.25 -36.50
CA ALA A 299 -7.67 5.49 -36.59
C ALA A 299 -8.00 6.94 -36.99
N VAL A 300 -7.26 7.91 -36.47
CA VAL A 300 -7.43 9.34 -36.82
C VAL A 300 -6.97 9.63 -38.24
N ALA A 301 -5.90 8.99 -38.71
CA ALA A 301 -5.45 9.13 -40.11
C ALA A 301 -6.37 8.44 -41.14
N SER A 302 -7.32 7.63 -40.68
CA SER A 302 -8.27 6.90 -41.53
C SER A 302 -9.59 7.65 -41.78
N ILE A 303 -9.77 8.82 -41.17
CA ILE A 303 -10.94 9.71 -41.29
C ILE A 303 -10.53 10.92 -42.11
#